data_AF-A0A850DPK3-F1
#
_entry.id   AF-A0A850DPK3-F1
#
_cell.length_a   1.000
_cell.length_b   1.000
_cell.length_c   1.000
_cell.angle_alpha   90.00
_cell.angle_beta   90.00
_cell.angle_gamma   90.00
#
_symmetry.space_group_name_H-M   'P 1'
#
loop_
_entity.id
_entity.type
_entity.pdbx_description
1 polymer ?
#
loop_
_entity_poly.entity_id
_entity_poly.type
_entity_poly.pdbx_seq_one_letter_code
_entity_poly.pdbx_strand_id
1 'polypeptide(L)'
;PTQFQSISLVRAGGHFWGAQTFGAIWCFAASKEFRGIRFSDVDIVDPTYSGIMFQSKYPEAQPITDTTFTNVSISGAQRSGDAYDAKSGFGIWVNEMPESGQGPAVGSATFTNLTFSNNYQNIKNTTTTFTLTIN
;
A
#
# COMPACT_ATOMS: atom_id res chain seq x y z
N PRO A 1 -16.04 4.94 12.00
CA PRO A 1 -14.75 4.61 11.35
C PRO A 1 -14.65 3.09 11.21
N THR A 2 -14.00 2.61 10.15
CA THR A 2 -13.68 1.19 9.96
C THR A 2 -12.31 0.91 10.58
N GLN A 3 -12.20 -0.13 11.40
CA GLN A 3 -11.02 -0.37 12.23
C GLN A 3 -10.45 -1.77 12.02
N PHE A 4 -9.12 -1.84 11.95
CA PHE A 4 -8.32 -3.05 11.84
C PHE A 4 -7.23 -2.98 12.91
N GLN A 5 -7.20 -3.93 13.85
CA GLN A 5 -6.35 -3.83 15.04
C GLN A 5 -5.74 -5.16 15.42
N SER A 6 -4.47 -5.15 15.86
CA SER A 6 -3.76 -6.35 16.36
C SER A 6 -3.70 -7.47 15.31
N ILE A 7 -3.13 -7.15 14.14
CA ILE A 7 -3.10 -8.05 12.98
C ILE A 7 -1.66 -8.35 12.60
N SER A 8 -1.35 -9.63 12.36
CA SER A 8 -0.12 -10.03 11.70
C SER A 8 -0.41 -10.60 10.31
N LEU A 9 0.24 -10.04 9.28
CA LEU A 9 0.16 -10.48 7.90
C LEU A 9 1.52 -11.04 7.48
N VAL A 10 1.62 -12.38 7.37
CA VAL A 10 2.86 -13.07 7.05
C VAL A 10 2.77 -13.66 5.64
N ARG A 11 3.71 -13.31 4.76
CA ARG A 11 3.73 -13.76 3.36
C ARG A 11 2.42 -13.50 2.61
N ALA A 12 1.80 -12.37 2.92
CA ALA A 12 0.58 -11.91 2.29
C ALA A 12 0.86 -11.17 0.95
N GLY A 13 -0.20 -10.87 0.21
CA GLY A 13 -0.11 -10.30 -1.14
C GLY A 13 -0.01 -11.38 -2.22
N GLY A 14 0.09 -10.95 -3.48
CA GLY A 14 0.09 -11.84 -4.62
C GLY A 14 -0.14 -11.09 -5.93
N HIS A 15 -0.36 -11.81 -7.02
CA HIS A 15 -0.69 -11.21 -8.31
C HIS A 15 -2.00 -11.79 -8.81
N PHE A 16 -2.78 -10.95 -9.48
CA PHE A 16 -4.06 -11.35 -10.07
C PHE A 16 -4.46 -10.34 -11.16
N TRP A 17 -5.61 -10.57 -11.82
CA TRP A 17 -6.12 -9.68 -12.86
C TRP A 17 -5.08 -9.37 -13.94
N GLY A 18 -4.40 -10.41 -14.42
CA GLY A 18 -3.29 -10.29 -15.36
C GLY A 18 -1.97 -9.98 -14.65
N ALA A 19 -1.43 -8.78 -14.89
CA ALA A 19 -0.11 -8.39 -14.41
C ALA A 19 -0.14 -7.43 -13.20
N GLN A 20 -1.27 -7.34 -12.50
CA GLN A 20 -1.37 -6.54 -11.29
C GLN A 20 -0.80 -7.31 -10.10
N THR A 21 0.01 -6.62 -9.29
CA THR A 21 0.49 -7.13 -8.00
C THR A 21 -0.25 -6.43 -6.86
N PHE A 22 -0.38 -7.13 -5.75
CA PHE A 22 -1.11 -6.70 -4.56
C PHE A 22 -0.18 -6.79 -3.35
N GLY A 23 -0.19 -5.73 -2.55
CA GLY A 23 0.48 -5.72 -1.26
C GLY A 23 -0.25 -6.56 -0.22
N ALA A 24 0.36 -6.73 0.96
CA ALA A 24 -0.30 -7.35 2.10
C ALA A 24 -1.58 -6.60 2.53
N ILE A 25 -1.57 -5.26 2.42
CA ILE A 25 -2.75 -4.40 2.53
C ILE A 25 -2.92 -3.63 1.23
N TRP A 26 -4.12 -3.66 0.65
CA TRP A 26 -4.47 -2.88 -0.53
C TRP A 26 -5.59 -1.88 -0.21
N CYS A 27 -5.24 -0.60 -0.14
CA CYS A 27 -6.18 0.50 0.02
C CYS A 27 -6.61 1.00 -1.36
N PHE A 28 -7.82 0.62 -1.78
CA PHE A 28 -8.34 0.92 -3.11
C PHE A 28 -9.58 1.82 -3.07
N ALA A 29 -9.43 3.06 -3.52
CA ALA A 29 -10.55 3.97 -3.76
C ALA A 29 -11.14 3.74 -5.16
N ALA A 30 -12.24 3.01 -5.23
CA ALA A 30 -12.91 2.67 -6.48
C ALA A 30 -13.89 3.78 -6.94
N SER A 31 -15.19 3.51 -6.89
CA SER A 31 -16.23 4.41 -7.37
C SER A 31 -16.96 5.19 -6.27
N LYS A 32 -16.58 4.98 -5.01
CA LYS A 32 -17.20 5.60 -3.83
C LYS A 32 -16.12 6.13 -2.89
N GLU A 33 -16.55 6.98 -1.97
CA GLU A 33 -15.68 7.62 -0.99
C GLU A 33 -14.92 6.58 -0.16
N PHE A 34 -13.58 6.71 -0.12
CA PHE A 34 -12.71 5.93 0.74
C PHE A 34 -12.22 6.82 1.88
N ARG A 35 -12.77 6.63 3.08
CA ARG A 35 -12.42 7.43 4.25
C ARG A 35 -12.69 6.76 5.58
N GLY A 36 -12.13 7.32 6.65
CA GLY A 36 -12.43 6.91 8.01
C GLY A 36 -11.86 5.54 8.37
N ILE A 37 -10.72 5.17 7.78
CA ILE A 37 -10.07 3.88 7.99
C ILE A 37 -8.94 4.02 9.02
N ARG A 38 -8.89 3.10 9.98
CA ARG A 38 -7.88 3.07 11.05
C ARG A 38 -7.22 1.70 11.10
N PHE A 39 -5.91 1.67 10.94
CA PHE A 39 -5.08 0.51 11.22
C PHE A 39 -4.26 0.79 12.47
N SER A 40 -4.28 -0.12 13.45
CA SER A 40 -3.40 -0.04 14.61
C SER A 40 -2.76 -1.37 14.96
N ASP A 41 -1.49 -1.35 15.37
CA ASP A 41 -0.77 -2.53 15.85
C ASP A 41 -0.77 -3.64 14.79
N VAL A 42 -0.20 -3.31 13.63
CA VAL A 42 -0.16 -4.19 12.46
C VAL A 42 1.29 -4.55 12.14
N ASP A 43 1.55 -5.85 12.07
CA ASP A 43 2.84 -6.39 11.65
C ASP A 43 2.73 -7.02 10.27
N ILE A 44 3.52 -6.54 9.31
CA ILE A 44 3.65 -7.11 7.98
C ILE A 44 5.04 -7.72 7.86
N VAL A 45 5.10 -9.03 7.58
CA VAL A 45 6.33 -9.81 7.52
C VAL A 45 6.42 -10.56 6.20
N ASP A 46 7.53 -10.34 5.48
CA ASP A 46 7.87 -10.97 4.21
C ASP A 46 6.73 -10.93 3.17
N PRO A 47 6.12 -9.75 2.87
CA PRO A 47 5.06 -9.69 1.88
C PRO A 47 5.56 -10.10 0.49
N THR A 48 4.69 -10.73 -0.30
CA THR A 48 5.03 -11.29 -1.63
C THR A 48 5.60 -10.23 -2.59
N TYR A 49 5.00 -9.04 -2.59
CA TYR A 49 5.43 -7.94 -3.47
C TYR A 49 5.63 -6.63 -2.70
N SER A 50 4.63 -6.20 -1.92
CA SER A 50 4.70 -4.95 -1.16
C SER A 50 3.95 -5.04 0.17
N GLY A 51 4.29 -4.19 1.14
CA GLY A 51 3.58 -4.15 2.41
C GLY A 51 2.20 -3.50 2.29
N ILE A 52 2.15 -2.18 2.16
CA ILE A 52 0.92 -1.41 2.00
C ILE A 52 0.90 -0.77 0.62
N MET A 53 -0.22 -0.94 -0.09
CA MET A 53 -0.41 -0.44 -1.44
C MET A 53 -1.60 0.52 -1.50
N PHE A 54 -1.40 1.71 -2.06
CA PHE A 54 -2.46 2.68 -2.32
C PHE A 54 -2.77 2.75 -3.81
N GLN A 55 -4.06 2.79 -4.15
CA GLN A 55 -4.54 2.87 -5.52
C GLN A 55 -5.89 3.60 -5.59
N SER A 56 -6.08 4.39 -6.65
CA SER A 56 -7.39 4.95 -7.01
C SER A 56 -7.79 4.44 -8.39
N LYS A 57 -9.07 4.14 -8.58
CA LYS A 57 -9.60 3.73 -9.88
C LYS A 57 -9.77 4.95 -10.78
N TYR A 58 -9.37 4.83 -12.05
CA TYR A 58 -9.65 5.81 -13.10
C TYR A 58 -10.75 5.31 -14.04
N PRO A 59 -11.62 6.21 -14.55
CA PRO A 59 -11.51 7.68 -14.49
C PRO A 59 -12.08 8.33 -13.21
N GLU A 60 -12.63 7.57 -12.26
CA GLU A 60 -13.31 8.15 -11.09
C GLU A 60 -12.39 8.97 -10.17
N ALA A 61 -11.11 8.58 -10.09
CA ALA A 61 -10.02 9.24 -9.36
C ALA A 61 -10.40 9.66 -7.93
N GLN A 62 -11.21 8.83 -7.25
CA GLN A 62 -11.66 9.13 -5.90
C GLN A 62 -10.46 9.19 -4.94
N PRO A 63 -10.39 10.20 -4.06
CA PRO A 63 -9.31 10.31 -3.11
C PRO A 63 -9.49 9.36 -1.94
N ILE A 64 -8.38 8.77 -1.49
CA ILE A 64 -8.27 8.19 -0.15
C ILE A 64 -8.08 9.35 0.82
N THR A 65 -8.97 9.48 1.80
CA THR A 65 -8.91 10.54 2.80
C THR A 65 -9.04 9.95 4.19
N ASP A 66 -8.68 10.71 5.23
CA ASP A 66 -8.92 10.34 6.62
C ASP A 66 -8.56 8.86 6.90
N THR A 67 -7.35 8.46 6.53
CA THR A 67 -6.84 7.09 6.64
C THR A 67 -5.55 7.12 7.43
N THR A 68 -5.52 6.41 8.56
CA THR A 68 -4.39 6.46 9.48
C THR A 68 -3.88 5.08 9.84
N PHE A 69 -2.57 4.99 10.01
CA PHE A 69 -1.83 3.82 10.42
C PHE A 69 -1.02 4.17 11.67
N THR A 70 -1.24 3.45 12.76
CA THR A 70 -0.55 3.69 14.04
C THR A 70 0.15 2.40 14.48
N ASN A 71 1.41 2.48 14.90
CA ASN A 71 2.18 1.30 15.33
C ASN A 71 2.18 0.20 14.26
N VAL A 72 2.71 0.53 13.08
CA VAL A 72 2.82 -0.42 11.98
C VAL A 72 4.28 -0.81 11.79
N SER A 73 4.54 -2.10 11.68
CA SER A 73 5.84 -2.63 11.27
C SER A 73 5.73 -3.28 9.90
N ILE A 74 6.70 -3.00 9.01
CA ILE A 74 6.79 -3.65 7.70
C ILE A 74 8.21 -4.14 7.51
N SER A 75 8.35 -5.46 7.40
CA SER A 75 9.64 -6.12 7.25
C SER A 75 9.69 -7.12 6.12
N GLY A 76 10.87 -7.28 5.53
CA GLY A 76 11.12 -8.34 4.56
C GLY A 76 10.47 -8.14 3.19
N ALA A 77 10.01 -6.93 2.85
CA ALA A 77 9.52 -6.64 1.51
C ALA A 77 10.71 -6.62 0.53
N GLN A 78 11.00 -7.78 -0.07
CA GLN A 78 12.13 -7.99 -0.95
C GLN A 78 11.70 -8.06 -2.42
N ARG A 79 12.68 -7.91 -3.31
CA ARG A 79 12.49 -8.16 -4.74
C ARG A 79 12.04 -9.60 -4.97
N SER A 80 10.98 -9.81 -5.73
CA SER A 80 10.37 -11.14 -5.93
C SER A 80 11.23 -12.04 -6.81
N GLY A 81 12.04 -11.48 -7.71
CA GLY A 81 12.84 -12.24 -8.69
C GLY A 81 11.99 -12.96 -9.75
N ASP A 82 10.68 -12.76 -9.78
CA ASP A 82 9.75 -13.33 -10.74
C ASP A 82 9.42 -12.36 -11.89
N ALA A 83 8.43 -12.69 -12.70
CA ALA A 83 7.98 -11.84 -13.81
C ALA A 83 7.48 -10.44 -13.39
N TYR A 84 7.20 -10.23 -12.10
CA TYR A 84 6.67 -8.99 -11.54
C TYR A 84 7.67 -8.27 -10.63
N ASP A 85 8.95 -8.63 -10.72
CA ASP A 85 10.03 -8.11 -9.88
C ASP A 85 10.15 -6.57 -9.88
N ALA A 86 9.85 -5.92 -11.00
CA ALA A 86 9.79 -4.46 -11.08
C ALA A 86 8.66 -3.81 -10.27
N LYS A 87 7.67 -4.60 -9.83
CA LYS A 87 6.50 -4.21 -9.02
C LYS A 87 6.58 -4.79 -7.60
N SER A 88 7.79 -5.01 -7.09
CA SER A 88 8.06 -5.70 -5.82
C SER A 88 9.13 -5.01 -4.98
N GLY A 89 9.26 -5.42 -3.71
CA GLY A 89 10.28 -4.93 -2.78
C GLY A 89 9.94 -3.65 -2.05
N PHE A 90 8.67 -3.25 -2.03
CA PHE A 90 8.25 -1.96 -1.46
C PHE A 90 7.57 -2.13 -0.11
N GLY A 91 8.04 -1.46 0.94
CA GLY A 91 7.32 -1.40 2.22
C GLY A 91 5.95 -0.73 2.05
N ILE A 92 5.94 0.50 1.53
CA ILE A 92 4.75 1.22 1.07
C ILE A 92 4.89 1.53 -0.41
N TRP A 93 3.86 1.23 -1.20
CA TRP A 93 3.79 1.59 -2.62
C TRP A 93 2.54 2.43 -2.92
N VAL A 94 2.78 3.66 -3.39
CA VAL A 94 1.76 4.48 -4.02
C VAL A 94 1.80 4.16 -5.50
N ASN A 95 0.89 3.30 -5.95
CA ASN A 95 0.95 2.73 -7.28
C ASN A 95 0.73 3.81 -8.35
N GLU A 96 1.75 4.04 -9.17
CA GLU A 96 1.76 5.06 -10.22
C GLU A 96 0.85 4.70 -11.42
N MET A 97 0.70 3.41 -11.73
CA MET A 97 -0.09 2.91 -12.85
C MET A 97 -0.28 1.39 -12.71
N PRO A 98 -1.39 0.92 -12.10
CA PRO A 98 -1.62 -0.51 -11.85
C PRO A 98 -1.70 -1.33 -13.14
N GLU A 99 -2.34 -0.78 -14.17
CA GLU A 99 -2.47 -1.34 -15.51
C GLU A 99 -2.62 -0.22 -16.55
N SER A 100 -2.56 -0.57 -17.83
CA SER A 100 -2.69 0.39 -18.92
C SER A 100 -4.02 1.15 -18.84
N GLY A 101 -3.97 2.48 -18.95
CA GLY A 101 -5.15 3.35 -18.88
C GLY A 101 -5.58 3.72 -17.45
N GLN A 102 -4.89 3.25 -16.42
CA GLN A 102 -5.07 3.72 -15.04
C GLN A 102 -4.04 4.81 -14.68
N GLY A 103 -4.22 5.44 -13.51
CA GLY A 103 -3.36 6.50 -13.02
C GLY A 103 -2.93 6.31 -11.56
N PRO A 104 -2.20 7.30 -11.00
CA PRO A 104 -1.65 7.23 -9.66
C PRO A 104 -2.74 7.28 -8.58
N ALA A 105 -2.45 6.75 -7.39
CA ALA A 105 -3.36 6.96 -6.26
C ALA A 105 -3.57 8.46 -5.97
N VAL A 106 -4.77 8.81 -5.49
CA VAL A 106 -5.13 10.19 -5.14
C VAL A 106 -5.45 10.29 -3.65
N GLY A 107 -5.00 11.34 -2.99
CA GLY A 107 -5.38 11.65 -1.61
C GLY A 107 -4.23 11.59 -0.62
N SER A 108 -4.45 11.04 0.57
CA SER A 108 -3.43 10.98 1.62
C SER A 108 -3.63 9.86 2.63
N ALA A 109 -2.53 9.52 3.30
CA ALA A 109 -2.54 8.67 4.48
C ALA A 109 -1.50 9.17 5.51
N THR A 110 -1.83 9.03 6.78
CA THR A 110 -0.94 9.40 7.89
C THR A 110 -0.47 8.15 8.63
N PHE A 111 0.83 8.09 8.88
CA PHE A 111 1.49 7.05 9.65
C PHE A 111 2.07 7.67 10.91
N THR A 112 1.86 7.02 12.06
CA THR A 112 2.47 7.39 13.33
C THR A 112 3.15 6.15 13.90
N ASN A 113 4.43 6.27 14.26
CA ASN A 113 5.22 5.13 14.74
C ASN A 113 5.27 3.97 13.71
N LEU A 114 5.66 4.32 12.48
CA LEU A 114 5.92 3.38 11.40
C LEU A 114 7.36 2.89 11.48
N THR A 115 7.56 1.57 11.47
CA THR A 115 8.88 0.95 11.48
C THR A 115 9.09 0.09 10.25
N PHE A 116 10.31 0.16 9.72
CA PHE A 116 10.74 -0.65 8.59
C PHE A 116 11.96 -1.46 8.99
N SER A 117 12.05 -2.71 8.49
CA SER A 117 13.26 -3.52 8.65
C SER A 117 13.48 -4.40 7.44
N ASN A 118 14.68 -4.38 6.87
CA ASN A 118 15.06 -5.27 5.78
C ASN A 118 14.06 -5.30 4.60
N ASN A 119 13.61 -4.12 4.15
CA ASN A 119 12.89 -3.99 2.88
C ASN A 119 13.88 -3.57 1.79
N TYR A 120 13.66 -3.98 0.55
CA TYR A 120 14.46 -3.53 -0.59
C TYR A 120 14.32 -2.01 -0.77
N GLN A 121 13.10 -1.49 -0.67
CA GLN A 121 12.80 -0.07 -0.63
C GLN A 121 11.66 0.20 0.34
N ASN A 122 11.86 1.09 1.32
CA ASN A 122 10.84 1.36 2.34
C ASN A 122 9.58 2.03 1.77
N ILE A 123 9.73 3.07 0.96
CA ILE A 123 8.61 3.83 0.40
C ILE A 123 8.88 4.09 -1.08
N LYS A 124 7.93 3.70 -1.94
CA LYS A 124 7.86 4.10 -3.34
C LYS A 124 6.63 4.99 -3.55
N ASN A 125 6.86 6.31 -3.60
CA ASN A 125 5.89 7.31 -4.01
C ASN A 125 6.57 8.31 -4.93
N THR A 126 6.47 8.09 -6.23
CA THR A 126 7.01 8.99 -7.27
C THR A 126 5.93 9.89 -7.86
N THR A 127 4.76 9.95 -7.22
CA THR A 127 3.58 10.66 -7.69
C THR A 127 3.39 11.96 -6.90
N THR A 128 2.64 12.92 -7.47
CA THR A 128 2.31 14.19 -6.80
C THR A 128 0.87 14.24 -6.29
N THR A 129 0.07 13.21 -6.59
CA THR A 129 -1.37 13.15 -6.28
C THR A 129 -1.68 12.49 -4.95
N PHE A 130 -0.70 11.83 -4.32
CA PHE A 130 -0.85 11.18 -3.02
C PHE A 130 0.20 11.66 -2.01
N THR A 131 -0.25 12.12 -0.85
CA THR A 131 0.62 12.55 0.24
C THR A 131 0.70 11.48 1.32
N LEU A 132 1.93 11.07 1.65
CA LEU A 132 2.21 10.27 2.84
C LEU A 132 2.75 11.20 3.92
N THR A 133 2.07 11.27 5.06
CA THR A 133 2.57 11.96 6.25
C THR A 133 3.11 10.90 7.21
N ILE A 134 4.40 10.95 7.52
CA ILE A 134 5.06 10.00 8.43
C ILE A 134 5.50 10.77 9.68
N ASN A 135 4.93 10.42 10.84
CA ASN A 135 5.18 11.04 12.16
C ASN A 135 5.98 10.12 13.08
#